data_AF-A0A662AGF5-F1
#
_entry.id   AF-A0A662AGF5-F1
#
_cell.length_a   1.000
_cell.length_b   1.000
_cell.length_c   1.000
_cell.angle_alpha   90.00
_cell.angle_beta   90.00
_cell.angle_gamma   90.00
#
_symmetry.space_group_name_H-M   'P 1'
#
loop_
_entity.id
_entity.type
_entity.pdbx_description
1 polymer ?
#
loop_
_entity_poly.entity_id
_entity_poly.type
_entity_poly.pdbx_seq_one_letter_code
_entity_poly.pdbx_strand_id
1 'polypeptide(L)'
;METHNNKSVLDLFIYDFSTFFLDEDYEEISCEEIQGLFMIEYEKVLPCTELNIFDKARLRVFNDKKNIIGSNHINLTLLNDGIILSNVEVKNVVNKLYEIYGKDDNNKGEWIQEDEIDYTENVFDRVWTLGDGVDVYSITLKISATKQLMLNILFFTNLLKQTNKL
;
A
#
# COMPACT_ATOMS: atom_id res chain seq x y z
N MET A 1 23.31 -14.60 14.78
CA MET A 1 22.14 -15.04 14.00
C MET A 1 20.96 -14.27 14.53
N GLU A 2 20.66 -13.13 13.94
CA GLU A 2 19.44 -12.39 14.25
C GLU A 2 18.28 -13.12 13.57
N THR A 3 17.29 -13.50 14.37
CA THR A 3 16.02 -14.03 13.89
C THR A 3 15.30 -12.92 13.14
N HIS A 4 15.35 -12.94 11.81
CA HIS A 4 14.49 -12.06 11.02
C HIS A 4 13.04 -12.40 11.37
N ASN A 5 12.36 -11.44 11.98
CA ASN A 5 10.93 -11.49 12.22
C ASN A 5 10.28 -11.52 10.83
N ASN A 6 9.59 -12.61 10.48
CA ASN A 6 8.85 -12.75 9.20
C ASN A 6 7.60 -11.84 9.13
N LYS A 7 7.65 -10.64 9.73
CA LYS A 7 6.54 -9.69 9.71
C LYS A 7 6.45 -9.04 8.34
N SER A 8 5.26 -9.02 7.77
CA SER A 8 4.93 -8.32 6.53
C SER A 8 4.07 -7.10 6.83
N VAL A 9 4.10 -6.08 5.96
CA VAL A 9 3.14 -4.97 6.01
C VAL A 9 1.69 -5.45 5.98
N LEU A 10 1.43 -6.61 5.37
CA LEU A 10 0.10 -7.21 5.35
C LEU A 10 -0.40 -7.59 6.75
N ASP A 11 0.51 -7.90 7.69
CA ASP A 11 0.16 -8.22 9.09
C ASP A 11 -0.33 -6.99 9.86
N LEU A 12 -0.22 -5.79 9.29
CA LEU A 12 -0.73 -4.55 9.87
C LEU A 12 -2.23 -4.37 9.65
N PHE A 13 -2.83 -5.14 8.74
CA PHE A 13 -4.22 -4.96 8.31
C PHE A 13 -5.14 -6.01 8.91
N ILE A 14 -6.37 -5.61 9.21
CA ILE A 14 -7.43 -6.49 9.68
C ILE A 14 -8.13 -7.14 8.47
N TYR A 15 -8.36 -6.36 7.41
CA TYR A 15 -8.99 -6.80 6.18
C TYR A 15 -8.08 -7.72 5.37
N ASP A 16 -8.63 -8.84 4.93
CA ASP A 16 -7.94 -9.79 4.05
C ASP A 16 -8.09 -9.35 2.58
N PHE A 17 -7.06 -8.70 2.03
CA PHE A 17 -7.11 -8.21 0.65
C PHE A 17 -7.21 -9.31 -0.42
N SER A 18 -7.02 -10.60 -0.10
CA SER A 18 -7.32 -11.68 -1.04
C SER A 18 -8.82 -11.82 -1.33
N THR A 19 -9.68 -11.30 -0.44
CA THR A 19 -11.14 -11.36 -0.61
C THR A 19 -11.69 -10.13 -1.34
N PHE A 20 -10.84 -9.23 -1.83
CA PHE A 20 -11.25 -7.97 -2.47
C PHE A 20 -12.32 -8.16 -3.57
N PHE A 21 -12.16 -9.18 -4.40
CA PHE A 21 -13.07 -9.47 -5.53
C PHE A 21 -14.14 -10.54 -5.21
N LEU A 22 -14.26 -11.00 -3.95
CA LEU A 22 -15.30 -11.98 -3.60
C LEU A 22 -16.68 -11.36 -3.46
N ASP A 23 -16.72 -10.11 -3.00
CA ASP A 23 -17.95 -9.33 -2.90
C ASP A 23 -18.07 -8.43 -4.14
N GLU A 24 -19.28 -8.20 -4.65
CA GLU A 24 -19.55 -7.34 -5.81
C GLU A 24 -19.71 -5.85 -5.44
N ASP A 25 -19.05 -5.40 -4.36
CA ASP A 25 -19.14 -4.05 -3.79
C ASP A 25 -17.92 -3.17 -4.12
N TYR A 26 -17.10 -3.59 -5.08
CA TYR A 26 -16.02 -2.80 -5.66
C TYR A 26 -16.47 -2.13 -6.97
N GLU A 27 -15.87 -0.99 -7.29
CA GLU A 27 -16.15 -0.23 -8.52
C GLU A 27 -14.90 -0.12 -9.40
N GLU A 28 -15.05 -0.25 -10.72
CA GLU A 28 -14.00 0.12 -11.67
C GLU A 28 -13.96 1.64 -11.82
N ILE A 29 -12.83 2.25 -11.47
CA ILE A 29 -12.66 3.71 -11.51
C ILE A 29 -11.84 4.19 -12.70
N SER A 30 -10.99 3.33 -13.26
CA SER A 30 -10.19 3.65 -14.45
C SER A 30 -9.79 2.39 -15.22
N CYS A 31 -9.67 2.52 -16.54
CA CYS A 31 -9.17 1.48 -17.44
C CYS A 31 -8.36 2.13 -18.56
N GLU A 32 -7.08 1.76 -18.67
CA GLU A 32 -6.15 2.29 -19.66
C GLU A 32 -5.49 1.15 -20.45
N GLU A 33 -5.36 1.32 -21.77
CA GLU A 33 -4.59 0.41 -22.63
C GLU A 33 -3.29 1.11 -23.08
N ILE A 34 -2.15 0.54 -22.67
CA ILE A 34 -0.82 1.06 -23.03
C ILE A 34 -0.02 -0.06 -23.68
N GLN A 35 0.25 0.06 -24.98
CA GLN A 35 1.11 -0.86 -25.74
C GLN A 35 0.72 -2.36 -25.60
N GLY A 36 -0.57 -2.65 -25.45
CA GLY A 36 -1.10 -4.02 -25.30
C GLY A 36 -1.20 -4.53 -23.85
N LEU A 37 -0.85 -3.70 -22.87
CA LEU A 37 -1.12 -3.89 -21.45
C LEU A 37 -2.43 -3.19 -21.09
N PHE A 38 -3.31 -3.89 -20.38
CA PHE A 38 -4.48 -3.28 -19.74
C PHE A 38 -4.14 -2.98 -18.29
N MET A 39 -4.35 -1.74 -17.87
CA MET A 39 -4.29 -1.34 -16.49
C MET A 39 -5.71 -0.98 -16.06
N ILE A 40 -6.25 -1.72 -15.10
CA ILE A 40 -7.58 -1.46 -14.55
C ILE A 40 -7.42 -1.14 -13.06
N GLU A 41 -8.06 -0.07 -12.60
CA GLU A 41 -8.13 0.26 -11.19
C GLU A 41 -9.52 -0.02 -10.63
N TYR A 42 -9.56 -0.81 -9.57
CA TYR A 42 -10.76 -1.10 -8.81
C TYR A 42 -10.66 -0.46 -7.44
N GLU A 43 -11.75 0.12 -6.94
CA GLU A 43 -11.84 0.75 -5.63
C GLU A 43 -12.94 0.13 -4.80
N LYS A 44 -12.70 -0.03 -3.50
CA LYS A 44 -13.66 -0.55 -2.52
C LYS A 44 -13.55 0.23 -1.23
N VAL A 45 -14.69 0.61 -0.65
CA VAL A 45 -14.76 1.09 0.73
C VAL A 45 -14.55 -0.10 1.65
N LEU A 46 -13.62 0.01 2.59
CA LEU A 46 -13.28 -1.08 3.49
C LEU A 46 -14.35 -1.24 4.57
N PRO A 47 -14.62 -2.47 5.05
CA PRO A 47 -15.60 -2.71 6.10
C PRO A 47 -15.18 -2.11 7.46
N CYS A 48 -13.90 -1.75 7.61
CA CYS A 48 -13.35 -1.07 8.76
C CYS A 48 -12.22 -0.11 8.34
N THR A 49 -11.95 0.89 9.18
CA THR A 49 -10.83 1.82 8.97
C THR A 49 -9.51 1.16 9.38
N GLU A 50 -8.73 0.75 8.40
CA GLU A 50 -7.41 0.15 8.59
C GLU A 50 -6.42 1.14 9.19
N LEU A 51 -5.65 0.69 10.17
CA LEU A 51 -4.67 1.51 10.90
C LEU A 51 -5.25 2.80 11.52
N ASN A 52 -6.58 2.87 11.71
CA ASN A 52 -7.32 4.08 12.10
C ASN A 52 -7.18 5.25 11.12
N ILE A 53 -6.77 4.99 9.88
CA ILE A 53 -6.56 6.01 8.86
C ILE A 53 -7.32 5.68 7.58
N PHE A 54 -7.13 4.47 7.07
CA PHE A 54 -7.48 4.13 5.70
C PHE A 54 -8.84 3.43 5.65
N ASP A 55 -9.81 4.06 5.04
CA ASP A 55 -11.19 3.58 4.92
C ASP A 55 -11.50 3.01 3.53
N LYS A 56 -10.53 3.03 2.64
CA LYS A 56 -10.71 2.67 1.24
C LYS A 56 -9.45 2.02 0.69
N ALA A 57 -9.66 1.05 -0.19
CA ALA A 57 -8.60 0.35 -0.88
C ALA A 57 -8.80 0.43 -2.39
N ARG A 58 -7.69 0.59 -3.10
CA ARG A 58 -7.64 0.58 -4.54
C ARG A 58 -6.65 -0.49 -5.00
N LEU A 59 -7.11 -1.40 -5.84
CA LEU A 59 -6.27 -2.38 -6.50
C LEU A 59 -6.07 -1.96 -7.95
N ARG A 60 -4.81 -1.74 -8.33
CA ARG A 60 -4.42 -1.56 -9.74
C ARG A 60 -3.94 -2.88 -10.28
N VAL A 61 -4.66 -3.43 -11.25
CA VAL A 61 -4.40 -4.73 -11.88
C VAL A 61 -3.82 -4.52 -13.26
N PHE A 62 -2.66 -5.11 -13.52
CA PHE A 62 -2.01 -5.11 -14.83
C PHE A 62 -2.28 -6.45 -15.53
N ASN A 63 -2.97 -6.42 -16.67
CA ASN A 63 -3.27 -7.59 -17.50
C ASN A 63 -2.51 -7.48 -18.83
N ASP A 64 -1.54 -8.36 -19.07
CA ASP A 64 -0.85 -8.47 -20.35
C ASP A 64 -1.60 -9.43 -21.28
N LYS A 65 -2.05 -8.92 -22.45
CA LYS A 65 -2.70 -9.75 -23.49
C LYS A 65 -1.84 -10.94 -23.94
N LYS A 66 -0.51 -10.90 -23.77
CA LYS A 66 0.43 -11.98 -24.14
C LYS A 66 0.65 -13.02 -23.03
N ASN A 67 0.28 -12.71 -21.79
CA ASN A 67 0.52 -13.55 -20.62
C ASN A 67 -0.80 -13.96 -19.94
N ILE A 68 -1.68 -14.59 -20.72
CA ILE A 68 -2.95 -15.21 -20.27
C ILE A 68 -2.72 -16.29 -19.17
N ILE A 69 -1.46 -16.62 -18.81
CA ILE A 69 -1.08 -17.65 -17.85
C ILE A 69 -0.19 -17.15 -16.69
N GLY A 70 -0.35 -15.88 -16.24
CA GLY A 70 -0.24 -15.64 -14.79
C GLY A 70 0.91 -14.80 -14.24
N SER A 71 1.11 -13.60 -14.75
CA SER A 71 1.83 -12.54 -14.03
C SER A 71 1.02 -11.23 -14.02
N ASN A 72 -0.17 -11.28 -13.42
CA ASN A 72 -0.89 -10.06 -13.10
C ASN A 72 -0.16 -9.41 -11.91
N HIS A 73 0.43 -8.24 -12.14
CA HIS A 73 0.90 -7.41 -11.05
C HIS A 73 -0.31 -6.70 -10.45
N ILE A 74 -0.39 -6.68 -9.13
CA ILE A 74 -1.42 -5.96 -8.39
C ILE A 74 -0.67 -4.97 -7.50
N ASN A 75 -1.08 -3.71 -7.54
CA ASN A 75 -0.63 -2.72 -6.57
C ASN A 75 -1.80 -2.41 -5.64
N LEU A 76 -1.56 -2.39 -4.34
CA LEU A 76 -2.54 -1.96 -3.35
C LEU A 76 -2.24 -0.52 -2.96
N THR A 77 -3.24 0.34 -3.05
CA THR A 77 -3.21 1.68 -2.49
C THR A 77 -4.32 1.77 -1.44
N LEU A 78 -3.94 2.10 -0.20
CA LEU A 78 -4.88 2.46 0.85
C LEU A 78 -5.01 3.97 0.91
N LEU A 79 -6.26 4.44 0.99
CA LEU A 79 -6.66 5.84 0.90
C LEU A 79 -7.44 6.24 2.14
N ASN A 80 -7.38 7.52 2.51
CA ASN A 80 -8.29 8.12 3.47
C ASN A 80 -9.25 9.10 2.76
N ASP A 81 -10.55 8.89 2.86
CA ASP A 81 -11.52 9.81 2.26
C ASP A 81 -11.97 10.89 3.26
N GLY A 82 -11.28 12.04 3.24
CA GLY A 82 -11.83 13.30 3.75
C GLY A 82 -11.74 13.56 5.25
N ILE A 83 -11.05 12.71 6.03
CA ILE A 83 -10.76 13.00 7.44
C ILE A 83 -9.40 13.72 7.53
N ILE A 84 -9.39 14.89 8.17
CA ILE A 84 -8.15 15.56 8.61
C ILE A 84 -7.53 14.66 9.67
N LEU A 85 -6.45 13.97 9.32
CA LEU A 85 -5.78 13.04 10.25
C LEU A 85 -4.92 13.82 11.24
N SER A 86 -4.85 13.29 12.45
CA SER A 86 -3.91 13.78 13.45
C SER A 86 -2.49 13.27 13.14
N ASN A 87 -1.48 14.06 13.51
CA ASN A 87 -0.07 13.63 13.43
C ASN A 87 0.19 12.31 14.20
N VAL A 88 -0.64 12.01 15.21
CA VAL A 88 -0.52 10.80 16.04
C VAL A 88 -0.78 9.54 15.24
N GLU A 89 -1.81 9.52 14.39
CA GLU A 89 -2.14 8.34 13.59
C GLU A 89 -1.05 8.07 12.55
N VAL A 90 -0.59 9.11 11.84
CA VAL A 90 0.47 9.00 10.84
C VAL A 90 1.79 8.53 11.47
N LYS A 91 2.14 9.09 12.64
CA LYS A 91 3.27 8.64 13.46
C LYS A 91 3.20 7.15 13.76
N ASN A 92 2.02 6.64 14.13
CA ASN A 92 1.86 5.23 14.45
C ASN A 92 2.11 4.34 13.22
N VAL A 93 1.70 4.77 12.03
CA VAL A 93 1.98 4.04 10.78
C VAL A 93 3.47 4.05 10.47
N VAL A 94 4.13 5.20 10.54
CA VAL A 94 5.58 5.32 10.30
C VAL A 94 6.37 4.43 11.25
N ASN A 95 6.05 4.45 12.55
CA ASN A 95 6.74 3.64 13.54
C ASN A 95 6.52 2.13 13.30
N LYS A 96 5.31 1.71 12.92
CA LYS A 96 5.04 0.31 12.54
C LYS A 96 5.84 -0.12 11.30
N LEU A 97 5.93 0.73 10.28
CA LEU A 97 6.75 0.46 9.10
C LEU A 97 8.24 0.39 9.44
N TYR A 98 8.72 1.27 10.32
CA TYR A 98 10.08 1.23 10.84
C TYR A 98 10.38 -0.05 11.61
N GLU A 99 9.45 -0.54 12.43
CA GLU A 99 9.62 -1.81 13.15
C GLU A 99 9.75 -3.02 12.21
N ILE A 100 9.10 -2.99 11.03
CA ILE A 100 9.13 -4.09 10.06
C ILE A 100 10.37 -3.99 9.17
N TYR A 101 10.65 -2.81 8.62
CA TYR A 101 11.63 -2.64 7.53
C TYR A 101 12.88 -1.85 7.94
N GLY A 102 12.90 -1.26 9.13
CA GLY A 102 13.95 -0.34 9.55
C GLY A 102 13.81 1.00 8.86
N LYS A 103 14.96 1.64 8.59
CA LYS A 103 15.00 2.99 8.04
C LYS A 103 14.48 3.04 6.60
N ASP A 104 13.91 4.17 6.23
CA ASP A 104 13.47 4.46 4.87
C ASP A 104 14.66 4.73 3.93
N ASP A 105 14.38 4.94 2.64
CA ASP A 105 15.37 5.22 1.59
C ASP A 105 16.13 6.54 1.83
N ASN A 106 15.60 7.44 2.65
CA ASN A 106 16.24 8.68 3.10
C ASN A 106 16.99 8.51 4.42
N ASN A 107 17.17 7.28 4.91
CA ASN A 107 17.83 6.94 6.18
C ASN A 107 17.13 7.55 7.42
N LYS A 108 15.84 7.87 7.31
CA LYS A 108 14.96 8.28 8.41
C LYS A 108 14.37 7.04 9.10
N GLY A 109 14.33 7.06 10.44
CA GLY A 109 13.83 5.96 11.27
C GLY A 109 12.39 6.18 11.73
N GLU A 110 12.17 6.04 13.05
CA GLU A 110 10.93 6.46 13.72
C GLU A 110 10.53 7.89 13.38
N TRP A 111 9.26 8.23 13.63
CA TRP A 111 8.72 9.57 13.42
C TRP A 111 9.52 10.65 14.17
N ILE A 112 9.99 11.65 13.43
CA ILE A 112 10.77 12.80 13.91
C ILE A 112 10.02 14.12 13.67
N GLN A 113 10.54 15.20 14.24
CA GLN A 113 9.96 16.54 14.10
C GLN A 113 9.91 17.03 12.64
N GLU A 114 10.88 16.64 11.81
CA GLU A 114 10.88 16.97 10.38
C GLU A 114 9.64 16.40 9.68
N ASP A 115 9.18 15.22 10.10
CA ASP A 115 8.00 14.57 9.52
C ASP A 115 6.71 15.32 9.86
N GLU A 116 6.65 15.86 11.07
CA GLU A 116 5.54 16.70 11.51
C GLU A 116 5.47 18.00 10.69
N ILE A 117 6.62 18.58 10.36
CA ILE A 117 6.71 19.74 9.47
C ILE A 117 6.27 19.35 8.06
N ASP A 118 6.89 18.32 7.47
CA ASP A 118 6.61 17.85 6.11
C ASP A 118 5.12 17.48 5.95
N TYR A 119 4.52 16.86 6.96
CA TYR A 119 3.11 16.47 6.94
C TYR A 119 2.19 17.69 7.01
N THR A 120 2.48 18.64 7.90
CA THR A 120 1.73 19.91 8.00
C THR A 120 1.82 20.72 6.70
N GLU A 121 2.97 20.70 6.04
CA GLU A 121 3.23 21.39 4.78
C GLU A 121 2.70 20.62 3.55
N ASN A 122 2.12 19.43 3.71
CA ASN A 122 1.62 18.55 2.65
C ASN A 122 2.70 18.11 1.65
N VAL A 123 3.96 18.01 2.10
CA VAL A 123 5.11 17.52 1.32
C VAL A 123 5.65 16.18 1.84
N PHE A 124 4.99 15.61 2.84
CA PHE A 124 5.37 14.35 3.46
C PHE A 124 5.38 13.18 2.47
N ASP A 125 6.55 12.52 2.42
CA ASP A 125 6.79 11.30 1.66
C ASP A 125 7.80 10.42 2.42
N ARG A 126 7.55 9.13 2.39
CA ARG A 126 8.35 8.07 3.00
C ARG A 126 8.34 6.86 2.09
N VAL A 127 9.53 6.39 1.71
CA VAL A 127 9.69 5.26 0.78
C VAL A 127 10.62 4.22 1.38
N TRP A 128 10.20 2.97 1.36
CA TRP A 128 11.05 1.81 1.66
C TRP A 128 11.14 0.95 0.40
N THR A 129 12.31 0.90 -0.22
CA THR A 129 12.61 0.00 -1.34
C THR A 129 13.29 -1.26 -0.80
N LEU A 130 12.61 -2.40 -0.92
CA LEU A 130 13.04 -3.65 -0.27
C LEU A 130 13.83 -4.57 -1.21
N GLY A 131 13.70 -4.38 -2.53
CA GLY A 131 14.49 -5.06 -3.55
C GLY A 131 14.09 -6.51 -3.82
N ASP A 132 14.76 -7.13 -4.79
CA ASP A 132 14.49 -8.50 -5.24
C ASP A 132 14.72 -9.52 -4.11
N GLY A 133 13.73 -10.37 -3.84
CA GLY A 133 13.83 -11.45 -2.83
C GLY A 133 12.83 -11.34 -1.67
N VAL A 134 12.05 -10.27 -1.62
CA VAL A 134 10.87 -10.14 -0.76
C VAL A 134 9.61 -9.99 -1.60
N ASP A 135 8.50 -10.41 -1.02
CA ASP A 135 7.17 -10.40 -1.64
C ASP A 135 6.68 -8.97 -1.94
N VAL A 136 7.07 -8.00 -1.11
CA VAL A 136 6.77 -6.58 -1.30
C VAL A 136 8.01 -5.90 -1.89
N TYR A 137 7.88 -5.32 -3.09
CA TYR A 137 8.95 -4.55 -3.74
C TYR A 137 9.24 -3.24 -3.01
N SER A 138 8.18 -2.47 -2.77
CA SER A 138 8.29 -1.18 -2.08
C SER A 138 7.01 -0.79 -1.37
N ILE A 139 7.19 0.08 -0.39
CA ILE A 139 6.11 0.72 0.35
C ILE A 139 6.35 2.23 0.30
N THR A 140 5.28 2.98 0.01
CA THR A 140 5.32 4.43 -0.02
C THR A 140 4.16 5.01 0.78
N LEU A 141 4.47 5.79 1.82
CA LEU A 141 3.49 6.54 2.58
C LEU A 141 3.65 8.03 2.26
N LYS A 142 2.64 8.65 1.65
CA LYS A 142 2.75 10.04 1.18
C LYS A 142 1.44 10.80 1.16
N ILE A 143 1.53 12.12 1.10
CA ILE A 143 0.39 12.98 0.78
C ILE A 143 0.19 13.07 -0.74
N SER A 144 -1.05 12.87 -1.19
CA SER A 144 -1.47 13.00 -2.58
C SER A 144 -1.62 14.47 -2.99
N ALA A 145 -1.75 14.73 -4.29
CA ALA A 145 -2.07 16.06 -4.79
C ALA A 145 -3.42 16.60 -4.28
N THR A 146 -4.33 15.70 -3.90
CA THR A 146 -5.63 16.02 -3.28
C THR A 146 -5.58 16.15 -1.76
N LYS A 147 -4.37 16.20 -1.17
CA LYS A 147 -4.12 16.30 0.28
C LYS A 147 -4.65 15.12 1.10
N GLN A 148 -4.70 13.93 0.48
CA GLN A 148 -5.06 12.68 1.15
C GLN A 148 -3.79 11.92 1.47
N LEU A 149 -3.72 11.29 2.64
CA LEU A 149 -2.66 10.36 2.97
C LEU A 149 -2.91 9.04 2.24
N MET A 150 -1.86 8.53 1.60
CA MET A 150 -1.93 7.27 0.86
C MET A 150 -0.79 6.35 1.27
N LEU A 151 -1.11 5.08 1.48
CA LEU A 151 -0.12 4.01 1.61
C LEU A 151 -0.17 3.14 0.35
N ASN A 152 0.89 3.21 -0.45
CA ASN A 152 1.07 2.39 -1.64
C ASN A 152 1.96 1.20 -1.31
N ILE A 153 1.55 0.01 -1.74
CA ILE A 153 2.28 -1.24 -1.58
C ILE A 153 2.42 -1.86 -2.97
N LEU A 154 3.66 -1.98 -3.42
CA LEU A 154 4.01 -2.60 -4.69
C LEU A 154 4.48 -4.02 -4.41
N PHE A 155 3.82 -5.02 -5.01
CA PHE A 155 4.16 -6.43 -4.83
C PHE A 155 5.04 -6.94 -5.99
N PHE A 156 6.06 -7.74 -5.67
CA PHE A 156 6.91 -8.40 -6.67
C PHE A 156 6.15 -9.47 -7.46
N THR A 157 5.25 -10.18 -6.79
CA THR A 157 4.39 -11.21 -7.36
C THR A 157 2.96 -11.06 -6.85
N ASN A 158 2.00 -11.46 -7.68
CA ASN A 158 0.56 -11.37 -7.48
C ASN A 158 0.15 -11.54 -5.99
N LEU A 159 -0.56 -10.54 -5.44
CA LEU A 159 -1.06 -10.50 -4.06
C LEU A 159 -1.69 -11.84 -3.60
N LEU A 160 -2.37 -12.53 -4.53
CA LEU A 160 -2.97 -13.83 -4.31
C LEU A 160 -1.97 -14.91 -3.84
N LYS A 161 -0.74 -14.91 -4.37
CA LYS A 161 0.31 -15.86 -3.94
C LYS A 161 0.74 -15.61 -2.49
N GLN A 162 0.78 -14.35 -2.06
CA GLN A 162 1.26 -13.96 -0.72
C GLN A 162 0.27 -14.29 0.38
N THR A 163 -1.02 -14.40 0.04
CA THR A 163 -2.05 -14.82 0.99
C THR A 163 -2.05 -16.33 1.25
N ASN A 164 -1.09 -17.11 0.71
CA ASN A 164 -1.02 -18.58 0.81
C ASN A 164 -2.32 -19.30 0.37
N LYS A 165 -3.11 -18.67 -0.52
CA LYS A 165 -4.39 -19.21 -1.01
C LYS A 165 -4.31 -19.81 -2.43
N LEU A 166 -3.11 -20.12 -2.93
CA LEU A 166 -2.85 -20.87 -4.16
C LEU A 166 -1.69 -21.86 -4.00
#